data_AF-A0A2T8FDX6-F1
#
_entry.id   AF-A0A2T8FDX6-F1
#
_cell.length_a   1.000
_cell.length_b   1.000
_cell.length_c   1.000
_cell.angle_alpha   90.00
_cell.angle_beta   90.00
_cell.angle_gamma   90.00
#
_symmetry.space_group_name_H-M   'P 1'
#
loop_
_entity.id
_entity.type
_entity.pdbx_description
1 polymer ?
#
loop_
_entity_poly.entity_id
_entity_poly.type
_entity_poly.pdbx_seq_one_letter_code
_entity_poly.pdbx_strand_id
1 'polypeptide(L)'
;MEREHSKRLAVRLAADPAGVPAARRFVVDGLAAGTHEALADAAELVISELAGNAALHGGARFMYVAMEHRVRGVRVSVEDDGPVGAEAVRPPLLVTGEPEDPEDVDDLQGWAAQATTGRGLALVSMVSGDWGVAATPRGKLVWADVVEPAAENDVRPPSRQDAEDSVAPPAELPPGWALVRLARCPVRLSLRQDNHLDELVRELQLIGAGSNESARAVAAEISELLMSPAHARLTGRRAAEQALLDGLEHVDIDMAMPREFSVLIRRLHAAVARADVLCERDELLSLASDSELRALREWMTQEVVAQVEQGAPPVPWPDWVASRAGTC
;
A
#
# COMPACT_ATOMS: atom_id res chain seq x y z
N MET A 1 -33.26 -16.85 -11.37
CA MET A 1 -31.94 -16.41 -11.83
C MET A 1 -31.32 -15.66 -10.67
N GLU A 2 -30.58 -16.37 -9.83
CA GLU A 2 -29.78 -15.75 -8.77
C GLU A 2 -28.81 -14.76 -9.42
N ARG A 3 -28.77 -13.53 -8.90
CA ARG A 3 -27.65 -12.62 -9.16
C ARG A 3 -26.45 -13.31 -8.55
N GLU A 4 -25.67 -13.99 -9.38
CA GLU A 4 -24.34 -14.47 -9.01
C GLU A 4 -23.58 -13.22 -8.58
N HIS A 5 -23.43 -13.02 -7.27
CA HIS A 5 -22.75 -11.85 -6.74
C HIS A 5 -21.30 -11.99 -7.18
N SER A 6 -20.93 -11.22 -8.21
CA SER A 6 -19.56 -11.13 -8.67
C SER A 6 -18.67 -10.89 -7.46
N LYS A 7 -17.76 -11.83 -7.22
CA LYS A 7 -16.85 -11.79 -6.09
C LYS A 7 -15.97 -10.54 -6.22
N ARG A 8 -16.11 -9.62 -5.27
CA ARG A 8 -15.35 -8.38 -5.19
C ARG A 8 -14.24 -8.54 -4.18
N LEU A 9 -13.00 -8.41 -4.62
CA LEU A 9 -11.86 -8.29 -3.72
C LEU A 9 -11.55 -6.81 -3.53
N ALA A 10 -11.22 -6.38 -2.31
CA ALA A 10 -10.66 -5.04 -2.09
C ALA A 10 -9.65 -4.98 -0.95
N VAL A 11 -8.72 -4.04 -1.07
CA VAL A 11 -7.73 -3.72 -0.05
C VAL A 11 -7.54 -2.21 0.06
N ARG A 12 -7.36 -1.74 1.30
CA ARG A 12 -6.90 -0.38 1.58
C ARG A 12 -5.38 -0.40 1.75
N LEU A 13 -4.70 0.48 1.01
CA LEU A 13 -3.26 0.69 1.05
C LEU A 13 -2.98 2.18 1.32
N ALA A 14 -1.83 2.50 1.91
CA ALA A 14 -1.34 3.87 1.88
C ALA A 14 -1.17 4.33 0.42
N ALA A 15 -1.63 5.56 0.11
CA ALA A 15 -1.39 6.19 -1.19
C ALA A 15 0.06 6.69 -1.24
N ASP A 16 0.98 5.75 -1.45
CA ASP A 16 2.41 5.95 -1.48
C ASP A 16 3.01 5.06 -2.58
N PRO A 17 4.05 5.51 -3.32
CA PRO A 17 4.69 4.69 -4.36
C PRO A 17 5.16 3.31 -3.87
N ALA A 18 5.55 3.19 -2.60
CA ALA A 18 5.92 1.90 -1.99
C ALA A 18 4.72 0.95 -1.78
N GLY A 19 3.49 1.43 -1.91
CA GLY A 19 2.26 0.64 -1.92
C GLY A 19 1.90 0.03 -3.28
N VAL A 20 2.48 0.52 -4.39
CA VAL A 20 2.17 0.04 -5.75
C VAL A 20 2.54 -1.45 -5.95
N PRO A 21 3.68 -1.98 -5.45
CA PRO A 21 3.96 -3.41 -5.51
C PRO A 21 2.91 -4.27 -4.81
N ALA A 22 2.34 -3.80 -3.70
CA ALA A 22 1.28 -4.51 -3.00
C ALA A 22 -0.05 -4.49 -3.78
N ALA A 23 -0.36 -3.40 -4.49
CA ALA A 23 -1.51 -3.33 -5.38
C ALA A 23 -1.41 -4.32 -6.55
N ARG A 24 -0.24 -4.41 -7.20
CA ARG A 24 0.06 -5.42 -8.23
C ARG A 24 -0.16 -6.83 -7.71
N ARG A 25 0.51 -7.14 -6.60
CA ARG A 25 0.46 -8.45 -5.97
C ARG A 25 -0.97 -8.83 -5.58
N PHE A 26 -1.74 -7.89 -5.02
CA PHE A 26 -3.14 -8.10 -4.65
C PHE A 26 -4.00 -8.54 -5.84
N VAL A 27 -3.84 -7.88 -6.99
CA VAL A 27 -4.60 -8.22 -8.22
C VAL A 27 -4.14 -9.56 -8.79
N VAL A 28 -2.83 -9.81 -8.87
CA VAL A 28 -2.28 -11.08 -9.38
C VAL A 28 -2.68 -12.25 -8.50
N ASP A 29 -2.54 -12.14 -7.18
CA ASP A 29 -2.97 -13.18 -6.22
C ASP A 29 -4.49 -13.41 -6.28
N GLY A 30 -5.27 -12.37 -6.59
CA GLY A 30 -6.71 -12.47 -6.81
C GLY A 30 -7.09 -13.26 -8.07
N LEU A 31 -6.26 -13.17 -9.12
CA LEU A 31 -6.44 -13.89 -10.38
C LEU A 31 -5.97 -15.34 -10.32
N ALA A 32 -4.99 -15.67 -9.46
CA ALA A 32 -4.33 -16.98 -9.35
C ALA A 32 -5.26 -18.17 -8.99
N ALA A 33 -6.54 -17.91 -8.69
CA ALA A 33 -7.56 -18.93 -8.41
C ALA A 33 -8.83 -18.79 -9.28
N GLY A 34 -8.78 -17.95 -10.32
CA GLY A 34 -9.95 -17.57 -11.13
C GLY A 34 -9.89 -18.07 -12.58
N THR A 35 -11.00 -17.89 -13.30
CA THR A 35 -11.15 -18.30 -14.71
C THR A 35 -10.33 -17.48 -15.71
N HIS A 36 -9.71 -16.38 -15.29
CA HIS A 36 -9.07 -15.39 -16.14
C HIS A 36 -7.57 -15.21 -15.81
N GLU A 37 -6.91 -16.28 -15.38
CA GLU A 37 -5.47 -16.27 -15.00
C GLU A 37 -4.59 -15.71 -16.13
N ALA A 38 -4.95 -15.96 -17.40
CA ALA A 38 -4.23 -15.47 -18.57
C ALA A 38 -4.21 -13.93 -18.68
N LEU A 39 -5.06 -13.22 -17.94
CA LEU A 39 -5.09 -11.75 -17.90
C LEU A 39 -4.13 -11.15 -16.86
N ALA A 40 -3.38 -11.97 -16.10
CA ALA A 40 -2.54 -11.50 -15.00
C ALA A 40 -1.57 -10.38 -15.41
N ASP A 41 -0.82 -10.54 -16.50
CA ASP A 41 0.15 -9.55 -16.97
C ASP A 41 -0.52 -8.21 -17.33
N ALA A 42 -1.65 -8.26 -18.02
CA ALA A 42 -2.40 -7.07 -18.41
C ALA A 42 -3.03 -6.38 -17.20
N ALA A 43 -3.59 -7.15 -16.27
CA ALA A 43 -4.16 -6.62 -15.03
C ALA A 43 -3.09 -6.03 -14.09
N GLU A 44 -1.91 -6.66 -14.02
CA GLU A 44 -0.76 -6.17 -13.28
C GLU A 44 -0.25 -4.84 -13.84
N LEU A 45 -0.14 -4.73 -15.18
CA LEU A 45 0.22 -3.47 -15.84
C LEU A 45 -0.81 -2.38 -15.49
N VAL A 46 -2.09 -2.64 -15.72
CA VAL A 46 -3.15 -1.67 -15.48
C VAL A 46 -3.16 -1.20 -14.02
N ILE A 47 -3.11 -2.11 -13.05
CA ILE A 47 -3.15 -1.71 -11.65
C ILE A 47 -1.89 -0.94 -11.22
N SER A 48 -0.74 -1.22 -11.85
CA SER A 48 0.48 -0.44 -11.62
C SER A 48 0.29 1.03 -11.98
N GLU A 49 -0.27 1.28 -13.16
CA GLU A 49 -0.51 2.64 -13.65
C GLU A 49 -1.59 3.34 -12.83
N LEU A 50 -2.68 2.64 -12.49
CA LEU A 50 -3.74 3.23 -11.67
C LEU A 50 -3.27 3.56 -10.24
N ALA A 51 -2.58 2.62 -9.58
CA ALA A 51 -2.07 2.82 -8.23
C ALA A 51 -0.91 3.84 -8.20
N GLY A 52 -0.04 3.83 -9.22
CA GLY A 52 1.01 4.84 -9.38
C GLY A 52 0.42 6.25 -9.51
N ASN A 53 -0.63 6.40 -10.31
CA ASN A 53 -1.32 7.68 -10.45
C ASN A 53 -1.98 8.14 -9.15
N ALA A 54 -2.65 7.25 -8.42
CA ALA A 54 -3.24 7.57 -7.12
C ALA A 54 -2.16 8.02 -6.11
N ALA A 55 -1.04 7.31 -6.05
CA ALA A 55 0.06 7.59 -5.13
C ALA A 55 0.83 8.90 -5.45
N LEU A 56 1.02 9.22 -6.74
CA LEU A 56 1.83 10.37 -7.16
C LEU A 56 1.01 11.65 -7.39
N HIS A 57 -0.26 11.53 -7.76
CA HIS A 57 -1.06 12.66 -8.24
C HIS A 57 -2.39 12.83 -7.51
N GLY A 58 -2.81 11.87 -6.69
CA GLY A 58 -4.06 11.98 -5.95
C GLY A 58 -4.01 13.03 -4.83
N GLY A 59 -2.85 13.23 -4.21
CA GLY A 59 -2.74 13.93 -2.92
C GLY A 59 -3.49 13.19 -1.79
N ALA A 60 -3.78 11.91 -2.02
CA ALA A 60 -4.52 11.03 -1.14
C ALA A 60 -3.65 10.52 0.02
N ARG A 61 -4.29 10.11 1.10
CA ARG A 61 -3.65 9.36 2.20
C ARG A 61 -3.79 7.87 1.98
N PHE A 62 -4.94 7.44 1.49
CA PHE A 62 -5.24 6.05 1.20
C PHE A 62 -5.70 5.87 -0.24
N MET A 63 -5.31 4.73 -0.79
CA MET A 63 -5.89 4.20 -2.01
C MET A 63 -6.58 2.88 -1.70
N TYR A 64 -7.72 2.65 -2.33
CA TYR A 64 -8.55 1.47 -2.19
C TYR A 64 -8.52 0.74 -3.52
N VAL A 65 -7.78 -0.35 -3.56
CA VAL A 65 -7.65 -1.21 -4.74
C VAL A 65 -8.78 -2.22 -4.69
N ALA A 66 -9.50 -2.39 -5.79
CA ALA A 66 -10.52 -3.42 -5.91
C ALA A 66 -10.44 -4.17 -7.24
N MET A 67 -10.80 -5.44 -7.19
CA MET A 67 -10.93 -6.32 -8.36
C MET A 67 -12.29 -7.02 -8.34
N GLU A 68 -12.97 -7.03 -9.48
CA GLU A 68 -14.27 -7.68 -9.65
C GLU A 68 -14.24 -8.61 -10.86
N HIS A 69 -14.65 -9.86 -10.67
CA HIS A 69 -14.75 -10.82 -11.77
C HIS A 69 -15.92 -10.45 -12.70
N ARG A 70 -15.66 -10.45 -14.01
CA ARG A 70 -16.65 -10.21 -15.05
C ARG A 70 -16.75 -11.46 -15.93
N VAL A 71 -17.84 -11.55 -16.69
CA VAL A 71 -18.10 -12.70 -17.58
C VAL A 71 -16.95 -12.90 -18.58
N ARG A 72 -16.37 -11.80 -19.07
CA ARG A 72 -15.32 -11.81 -20.11
C ARG A 72 -13.97 -11.27 -19.64
N GLY A 73 -13.73 -11.24 -18.32
CA GLY A 73 -12.46 -10.76 -17.77
C GLY A 73 -12.60 -10.23 -16.35
N VAL A 74 -11.87 -9.18 -16.01
CA VAL A 74 -11.89 -8.56 -14.68
C VAL A 74 -11.95 -7.04 -14.78
N ARG A 75 -12.65 -6.41 -13.82
CA ARG A 75 -12.53 -4.98 -13.58
C ARG A 75 -11.53 -4.76 -12.47
N VAL A 76 -10.47 -4.00 -12.74
CA VAL A 76 -9.56 -3.49 -11.72
C VAL A 76 -9.84 -2.01 -11.50
N SER A 77 -9.72 -1.56 -10.25
CA SER A 77 -10.01 -0.17 -9.91
C SER A 77 -9.20 0.32 -8.72
N VAL A 78 -8.94 1.63 -8.72
CA VAL A 78 -8.31 2.34 -7.62
C VAL A 78 -9.19 3.54 -7.29
N GLU A 79 -9.69 3.57 -6.06
CA GLU A 79 -10.30 4.76 -5.47
C GLU A 79 -9.27 5.45 -4.58
N ASP A 80 -9.11 6.76 -4.68
CA ASP A 80 -8.24 7.52 -3.77
C ASP A 80 -9.04 8.60 -3.03
N ASP A 81 -8.65 8.85 -1.78
CA ASP A 81 -9.30 9.83 -0.88
C ASP A 81 -8.72 11.24 -1.00
N GLY A 82 -8.06 11.51 -2.14
CA GLY A 82 -7.40 12.76 -2.41
C GLY A 82 -8.35 13.87 -2.87
N PRO A 83 -7.96 15.15 -2.74
CA PRO A 83 -8.78 16.29 -3.13
C PRO A 83 -8.86 16.47 -4.66
N VAL A 84 -8.01 15.78 -5.42
CA VAL A 84 -7.98 15.87 -6.89
C VAL A 84 -9.16 15.10 -7.46
N GLY A 85 -10.12 15.81 -8.04
CA GLY A 85 -11.35 15.26 -8.57
C GLY A 85 -11.19 14.49 -9.88
N ALA A 86 -12.27 13.79 -10.25
CA ALA A 86 -12.36 12.97 -11.47
C ALA A 86 -12.07 13.75 -12.77
N GLU A 87 -12.30 15.06 -12.77
CA GLU A 87 -12.10 15.96 -13.90
C GLU A 87 -10.63 16.15 -14.31
N ALA A 88 -9.71 15.94 -13.35
CA ALA A 88 -8.27 16.07 -13.56
C ALA A 88 -7.67 14.86 -14.31
N VAL A 89 -8.38 13.73 -14.35
CA VAL A 89 -7.92 12.53 -15.07
C VAL A 89 -8.12 12.73 -16.57
N ARG A 90 -7.01 12.88 -17.29
CA ARG A 90 -6.98 13.01 -18.75
C ARG A 90 -5.91 12.09 -19.32
N PRO A 91 -6.22 11.24 -20.31
CA PRO A 91 -5.18 10.60 -21.10
C PRO A 91 -4.50 11.71 -21.93
N PRO A 92 -3.18 11.63 -22.14
CA PRO A 92 -2.53 12.56 -23.05
C PRO A 92 -3.08 12.30 -24.45
N LEU A 93 -3.27 13.39 -25.20
CA LEU A 93 -3.14 13.28 -26.65
C LEU A 93 -1.70 12.85 -26.87
N LEU A 94 -1.46 11.70 -27.51
CA LEU A 94 -0.12 11.37 -27.99
C LEU A 94 0.26 12.44 -29.00
N VAL A 95 0.99 13.47 -28.56
CA VAL A 95 1.61 14.43 -29.47
C VAL A 95 2.75 13.67 -30.13
N THR A 96 2.51 13.18 -31.34
CA THR A 96 3.50 12.48 -32.17
C THR A 96 4.38 13.46 -32.97
N GLY A 97 4.37 14.76 -32.63
CA GLY A 97 5.20 15.79 -33.24
C GLY A 97 6.19 16.39 -32.25
N GLU A 98 7.40 16.69 -32.72
CA GLU A 98 8.24 17.69 -32.04
C GLU A 98 7.47 19.02 -31.96
N PRO A 99 7.61 19.81 -30.89
CA PRO A 99 6.99 21.13 -30.83
C PRO A 99 7.38 21.93 -32.09
N GLU A 100 6.37 22.43 -32.82
CA GLU A 100 6.60 23.21 -34.04
C GLU A 100 7.37 24.51 -33.75
N ASP A 101 7.36 24.97 -32.49
CA ASP A 101 8.02 26.20 -32.05
C ASP A 101 8.83 26.00 -30.75
N PRO A 102 10.16 26.21 -30.76
CA PRO A 102 11.02 26.11 -29.58
C PRO A 102 10.89 27.28 -28.59
N GLU A 103 9.89 28.16 -28.73
CA GLU A 103 9.58 29.23 -27.77
C GLU A 103 8.41 28.88 -26.82
N ASP A 104 7.64 27.80 -27.08
CA ASP A 104 6.55 27.31 -26.21
C ASP A 104 7.04 26.48 -24.98
N VAL A 105 8.36 26.44 -24.77
CA VAL A 105 9.06 25.62 -23.75
C VAL A 105 9.24 26.31 -22.39
N ASP A 106 8.48 27.37 -22.11
CA ASP A 106 8.53 28.04 -20.80
C ASP A 106 8.04 27.12 -19.65
N ASP A 107 7.37 26.00 -19.99
CA ASP A 107 6.88 24.97 -19.08
C ASP A 107 7.54 23.59 -19.31
N LEU A 108 8.87 23.53 -19.49
CA LEU A 108 9.62 22.26 -19.58
C LEU A 108 9.33 21.28 -18.43
N GLN A 109 9.07 21.79 -17.21
CA GLN A 109 8.64 20.97 -16.07
C GLN A 109 7.22 20.44 -16.23
N GLY A 110 6.29 21.26 -16.74
CA GLY A 110 4.92 20.85 -17.06
C GLY A 110 4.87 19.80 -18.18
N TRP A 111 5.68 19.97 -19.23
CA TRP A 111 5.84 19.00 -20.32
C TRP A 111 6.46 17.69 -19.82
N ALA A 112 7.51 17.72 -19.00
CA ALA A 112 8.12 16.51 -18.45
C ALA A 112 7.18 15.75 -17.48
N ALA A 113 6.40 16.49 -16.69
CA ALA A 113 5.35 15.93 -15.83
C ALA A 113 4.21 15.33 -16.67
N GLN A 114 3.73 16.02 -17.71
CA GLN A 114 2.71 15.49 -18.63
C GLN A 114 3.23 14.28 -19.45
N ALA A 115 4.50 14.28 -19.83
CA ALA A 115 5.13 13.21 -20.60
C ALA A 115 5.33 11.91 -19.80
N THR A 116 5.45 11.98 -18.47
CA THR A 116 5.58 10.81 -17.60
C THR A 116 4.23 10.31 -17.10
N THR A 117 3.34 11.21 -16.67
CA THR A 117 2.01 10.88 -16.12
C THR A 117 1.01 10.45 -17.18
N GLY A 118 1.13 10.98 -18.40
CA GLY A 118 0.22 10.66 -19.48
C GLY A 118 0.45 9.26 -20.08
N ARG A 119 1.69 8.78 -20.11
CA ARG A 119 2.03 7.48 -20.74
C ARG A 119 1.32 6.32 -20.05
N GLY A 120 1.19 6.36 -18.73
CA GLY A 120 0.52 5.32 -17.95
C GLY A 120 -0.95 5.14 -18.32
N LEU A 121 -1.71 6.24 -18.38
CA LEU A 121 -3.13 6.18 -18.78
C LEU A 121 -3.31 5.85 -20.27
N ALA A 122 -2.36 6.23 -21.13
CA ALA A 122 -2.35 5.77 -22.51
C ALA A 122 -2.19 4.24 -22.60
N LEU A 123 -1.27 3.64 -21.83
CA LEU A 123 -1.13 2.20 -21.73
C LEU A 123 -2.42 1.54 -21.23
N VAL A 124 -3.01 2.05 -20.15
CA VAL A 124 -4.31 1.57 -19.64
C VAL A 124 -5.37 1.61 -20.73
N SER A 125 -5.47 2.70 -21.49
CA SER A 125 -6.45 2.82 -22.57
C SER A 125 -6.25 1.79 -23.68
N MET A 126 -5.00 1.48 -24.04
CA MET A 126 -4.69 0.55 -25.13
C MET A 126 -4.98 -0.90 -24.74
N VAL A 127 -4.69 -1.30 -23.50
CA VAL A 127 -4.78 -2.70 -23.05
C VAL A 127 -6.12 -3.07 -22.39
N SER A 128 -6.99 -2.09 -22.11
CA SER A 128 -8.31 -2.30 -21.50
C SER A 128 -9.42 -2.34 -22.55
N GLY A 129 -10.41 -3.22 -22.34
CA GLY A 129 -11.64 -3.27 -23.13
C GLY A 129 -12.51 -2.01 -22.95
N ASP A 130 -12.55 -1.47 -21.74
CA ASP A 130 -13.13 -0.17 -21.39
C ASP A 130 -12.41 0.39 -20.16
N TRP A 131 -12.40 1.72 -20.00
CA TRP A 131 -11.88 2.37 -18.81
C TRP A 131 -12.60 3.67 -18.52
N GLY A 132 -12.59 4.08 -17.27
CA GLY A 132 -13.37 5.24 -16.85
C GLY A 132 -12.98 5.80 -15.51
N VAL A 133 -13.64 6.90 -15.20
CA VAL A 133 -13.44 7.66 -13.97
C VAL A 133 -14.80 8.04 -13.40
N ALA A 134 -14.94 7.92 -12.09
CA ALA A 134 -16.11 8.35 -11.35
C ALA A 134 -15.71 9.18 -10.13
N ALA A 135 -16.47 10.23 -9.83
CA ALA A 135 -16.39 10.90 -8.55
C ALA A 135 -17.11 10.05 -7.49
N THR A 136 -16.52 9.86 -6.32
CA THR A 136 -17.10 9.09 -5.21
C THR A 136 -17.21 9.96 -3.96
N PRO A 137 -17.98 9.54 -2.94
CA PRO A 137 -17.97 10.23 -1.65
C PRO A 137 -16.60 10.29 -0.96
N ARG A 138 -15.63 9.42 -1.32
CA ARG A 138 -14.26 9.48 -0.76
C ARG A 138 -13.33 10.37 -1.59
N GLY A 139 -13.52 10.42 -2.90
CA GLY A 139 -12.66 11.18 -3.81
C GLY A 139 -12.94 10.79 -5.26
N LYS A 140 -12.01 10.08 -5.90
CA LYS A 140 -12.17 9.60 -7.27
C LYS A 140 -11.89 8.11 -7.39
N LEU A 141 -12.61 7.45 -8.28
CA LEU A 141 -12.43 6.07 -8.69
C LEU A 141 -11.97 6.05 -10.15
N VAL A 142 -10.82 5.44 -10.43
CA VAL A 142 -10.39 5.10 -11.79
C VAL A 142 -10.48 3.59 -11.95
N TRP A 143 -11.09 3.13 -13.04
CA TRP A 143 -11.30 1.71 -13.30
C TRP A 143 -10.97 1.35 -14.75
N ALA A 144 -10.65 0.08 -14.96
CA ALA A 144 -10.41 -0.49 -16.27
C ALA A 144 -10.87 -1.95 -16.32
N ASP A 145 -11.53 -2.32 -17.40
CA ASP A 145 -11.92 -3.69 -17.72
C ASP A 145 -10.82 -4.34 -18.55
N VAL A 146 -10.17 -5.36 -18.00
CA VAL A 146 -9.21 -6.22 -18.69
C VAL A 146 -9.99 -7.44 -19.18
N VAL A 147 -9.98 -7.70 -20.49
CA VAL A 147 -10.92 -8.62 -21.14
C VAL A 147 -10.24 -9.69 -21.99
N GLU A 148 -10.97 -10.79 -22.25
CA GLU A 148 -10.61 -11.84 -23.19
C GLU A 148 -11.46 -11.78 -24.49
N PRO A 149 -10.81 -11.85 -25.69
CA PRO A 149 -9.36 -11.81 -25.90
C PRO A 149 -8.79 -10.43 -25.50
N ALA A 150 -7.47 -10.40 -25.24
CA ALA A 150 -6.76 -9.18 -24.88
C ALA A 150 -7.08 -8.04 -25.86
N ALA A 151 -7.34 -6.85 -25.33
CA ALA A 151 -7.68 -5.69 -26.13
C ALA A 151 -6.42 -5.02 -26.67
N GLU A 152 -6.47 -4.61 -27.94
CA GLU A 152 -5.50 -3.71 -28.57
C GLU A 152 -6.30 -2.55 -29.15
N ASN A 153 -6.45 -1.48 -28.36
CA ASN A 153 -7.24 -0.31 -28.72
C ASN A 153 -6.33 0.89 -29.02
N ASP A 154 -6.82 1.84 -29.83
CA ASP A 154 -6.25 3.18 -29.88
C ASP A 154 -6.41 3.90 -28.53
N VAL A 155 -5.65 4.97 -28.28
CA VAL A 155 -5.82 5.79 -27.08
C VAL A 155 -7.18 6.49 -27.12
N ARG A 156 -7.99 6.31 -26.07
CA ARG A 156 -9.38 6.78 -25.95
C ARG A 156 -9.54 7.63 -24.70
N PRO A 157 -10.41 8.65 -24.69
CA PRO A 157 -10.80 9.32 -23.45
C PRO A 157 -11.53 8.35 -22.50
N PRO A 158 -11.41 8.54 -21.17
CA PRO A 158 -12.12 7.73 -20.20
C PRO A 158 -13.61 7.98 -20.29
N SER A 159 -14.40 6.92 -20.08
CA SER A 159 -15.82 7.09 -19.77
C SER A 159 -15.97 7.82 -18.43
N ARG A 160 -16.94 8.73 -18.34
CA ARG A 160 -17.26 9.45 -17.10
C ARG A 160 -18.60 8.96 -16.57
N GLN A 161 -18.61 8.54 -15.31
CA GLN A 161 -19.80 8.06 -14.62
C GLN A 161 -19.94 8.81 -13.31
N ASP A 162 -21.15 9.22 -12.95
CA ASP A 162 -21.44 9.62 -11.58
C ASP A 162 -21.55 8.34 -10.75
N ALA A 163 -20.86 8.25 -9.61
CA ALA A 163 -20.95 7.06 -8.77
C ALA A 163 -22.35 6.99 -8.16
N GLU A 164 -23.26 6.25 -8.81
CA GLU A 164 -24.50 5.84 -8.16
C GLU A 164 -24.15 5.08 -6.88
N ASP A 165 -24.76 5.52 -5.78
CA ASP A 165 -24.62 5.02 -4.40
C ASP A 165 -24.31 3.53 -4.31
N SER A 166 -23.02 3.20 -4.30
CA SER A 166 -22.58 1.81 -4.16
C SER A 166 -22.43 1.50 -2.69
N VAL A 167 -23.50 0.96 -2.08
CA VAL A 167 -23.32 0.00 -0.98
C VAL A 167 -22.72 -1.25 -1.63
N ALA A 168 -21.42 -1.17 -1.92
CA ALA A 168 -20.71 -2.25 -2.55
C ALA A 168 -20.79 -3.48 -1.62
N PRO A 169 -20.89 -4.70 -2.18
CA PRO A 169 -20.85 -5.91 -1.38
C PRO A 169 -19.59 -5.92 -0.50
N PRO A 170 -19.64 -6.58 0.68
CA PRO A 170 -18.46 -6.71 1.52
C PRO A 170 -17.33 -7.32 0.72
N ALA A 171 -16.22 -6.59 0.66
CA ALA A 171 -15.08 -6.98 -0.15
C ALA A 171 -14.26 -8.05 0.57
N GLU A 172 -13.87 -9.09 -0.16
CA GLU A 172 -12.99 -10.14 0.34
C GLU A 172 -11.51 -9.82 0.06
N LEU A 173 -10.61 -10.58 0.69
CA LEU A 173 -9.20 -10.58 0.34
C LEU A 173 -8.88 -11.78 -0.57
N PRO A 174 -7.83 -11.70 -1.40
CA PRO A 174 -7.34 -12.84 -2.17
C PRO A 174 -7.00 -14.04 -1.28
N PRO A 175 -7.00 -15.27 -1.85
CA PRO A 175 -6.43 -16.42 -1.18
C PRO A 175 -5.00 -16.14 -0.71
N GLY A 176 -4.63 -16.64 0.47
CA GLY A 176 -3.29 -16.39 1.02
C GLY A 176 -3.10 -15.03 1.67
N TRP A 177 -4.10 -14.13 1.66
CA TRP A 177 -4.08 -12.88 2.41
C TRP A 177 -4.83 -13.00 3.74
N ALA A 178 -4.53 -12.08 4.66
CA ALA A 178 -5.21 -11.92 5.94
C ALA A 178 -5.39 -10.43 6.26
N LEU A 179 -6.50 -10.11 6.92
CA LEU A 179 -6.71 -8.80 7.54
C LEU A 179 -6.24 -8.87 8.98
N VAL A 180 -5.25 -8.06 9.34
CA VAL A 180 -4.75 -7.92 10.70
C VAL A 180 -5.25 -6.62 11.30
N ARG A 181 -5.76 -6.67 12.52
CA ARG A 181 -6.20 -5.53 13.31
C ARG A 181 -5.28 -5.32 14.51
N LEU A 182 -4.57 -4.20 14.57
CA LEU A 182 -3.94 -3.72 15.80
C LEU A 182 -4.99 -2.92 16.59
N ALA A 183 -5.69 -3.58 17.51
CA ALA A 183 -6.78 -2.97 18.26
C ALA A 183 -6.26 -1.98 19.30
N ARG A 184 -6.89 -0.80 19.36
CA ARG A 184 -6.56 0.29 20.29
C ARG A 184 -5.06 0.59 20.31
N CYS A 185 -4.41 0.63 19.14
CA CYS A 185 -2.99 0.92 19.01
C CYS A 185 -2.66 2.33 19.54
N PRO A 186 -1.65 2.52 20.41
CA PRO A 186 -1.29 3.81 20.98
C PRO A 186 -0.67 4.72 19.91
N VAL A 187 -1.39 5.78 19.53
CA VAL A 187 -1.08 6.61 18.34
C VAL A 187 0.34 7.18 18.38
N ARG A 188 0.70 7.86 19.48
CA ARG A 188 2.01 8.51 19.61
C ARG A 188 3.17 7.51 19.68
N LEU A 189 2.95 6.37 20.33
CA LEU A 189 3.98 5.34 20.48
C LEU A 189 4.21 4.62 19.15
N SER A 190 3.15 4.35 18.38
CA SER A 190 3.24 3.79 17.03
C SER A 190 4.03 4.70 16.08
N LEU A 191 3.76 6.02 16.09
CA LEU A 191 4.51 6.97 15.26
C LEU A 191 5.97 7.11 15.70
N ARG A 192 6.24 7.06 17.01
CA ARG A 192 7.62 7.05 17.53
C ARG A 192 8.37 5.81 17.05
N GLN A 193 7.72 4.64 17.04
CA GLN A 193 8.27 3.39 16.54
C GLN A 193 8.63 3.48 15.05
N ASP A 194 7.77 4.06 14.22
CA ASP A 194 8.07 4.23 12.80
C ASP A 194 9.27 5.16 12.56
N ASN A 195 9.32 6.30 13.28
CA ASN A 195 10.45 7.23 13.19
C ASN A 195 11.76 6.58 13.65
N HIS A 196 11.71 5.79 14.72
CA HIS A 196 12.88 5.08 15.24
C HIS A 196 13.43 4.06 14.22
N LEU A 197 12.57 3.31 13.54
CA LEU A 197 13.00 2.39 12.47
C LEU A 197 13.65 3.13 11.30
N ASP A 198 13.10 4.28 10.89
CA ASP A 198 13.68 5.09 9.81
C ASP A 198 15.06 5.66 10.21
N GLU A 199 15.19 6.14 11.44
CA GLU A 199 16.45 6.66 11.98
C GLU A 199 17.50 5.55 12.12
N LEU A 200 17.12 4.37 12.61
CA LEU A 200 17.99 3.22 12.71
C LEU A 200 18.56 2.79 11.36
N VAL A 201 17.72 2.70 10.32
CA VAL A 201 18.18 2.39 8.95
C VAL A 201 19.14 3.45 8.44
N ARG A 202 18.79 4.73 8.61
CA ARG A 202 19.61 5.85 8.14
C ARG A 202 20.98 5.86 8.81
N GLU A 203 21.02 5.68 10.12
CA GLU A 203 22.27 5.67 10.87
C GLU A 203 23.14 4.49 10.48
N LEU A 204 22.58 3.28 10.44
CA LEU A 204 23.33 2.08 10.08
C LEU A 204 23.92 2.15 8.66
N GLN A 205 23.26 2.84 7.73
CA GLN A 205 23.79 3.14 6.39
C GLN A 205 24.91 4.18 6.41
N LEU A 206 24.85 5.18 7.30
CA LEU A 206 25.84 6.26 7.40
C LEU A 206 27.16 5.83 8.06
N ILE A 207 27.17 4.80 8.91
CA ILE A 207 28.42 4.33 9.56
C ILE A 207 29.32 3.54 8.56
N GLY A 208 29.04 3.59 7.25
CA GLY A 208 29.73 2.91 6.16
C GLY A 208 31.22 3.23 5.92
N ALA A 209 31.93 3.84 6.87
CA ALA A 209 33.40 3.99 6.84
C ALA A 209 34.10 3.57 8.14
N GLY A 210 33.38 3.21 9.22
CA GLY A 210 33.97 2.93 10.53
C GLY A 210 33.29 1.84 11.39
N SER A 211 32.20 1.22 10.94
CA SER A 211 31.47 0.20 11.72
C SER A 211 32.03 -1.22 11.58
N ASN A 212 31.86 -2.00 12.65
CA ASN A 212 32.07 -3.45 12.69
C ASN A 212 31.14 -4.16 11.68
N GLU A 213 31.63 -5.23 11.04
CA GLU A 213 30.91 -6.01 10.00
C GLU A 213 29.51 -6.45 10.47
N SER A 214 29.39 -6.79 11.74
CA SER A 214 28.13 -7.18 12.39
C SER A 214 27.03 -6.11 12.27
N ALA A 215 27.37 -4.83 12.49
CA ALA A 215 26.41 -3.73 12.39
C ALA A 215 25.92 -3.54 10.96
N ARG A 216 26.82 -3.65 9.96
CA ARG A 216 26.46 -3.58 8.53
C ARG A 216 25.55 -4.73 8.10
N ALA A 217 25.80 -5.95 8.59
CA ALA A 217 24.95 -7.10 8.31
C ALA A 217 23.52 -6.92 8.87
N VAL A 218 23.39 -6.47 10.12
CA VAL A 218 22.09 -6.18 10.74
C VAL A 218 21.36 -5.05 9.99
N ALA A 219 22.07 -4.03 9.53
CA ALA A 219 21.52 -2.94 8.72
C ALA A 219 20.88 -3.41 7.41
N ALA A 220 21.62 -4.23 6.67
CA ALA A 220 21.17 -4.77 5.39
C ALA A 220 19.92 -5.63 5.60
N GLU A 221 19.92 -6.48 6.63
CA GLU A 221 18.78 -7.32 6.99
C GLU A 221 17.54 -6.49 7.38
N ILE A 222 17.69 -5.49 8.24
CA ILE A 222 16.57 -4.60 8.63
C ILE A 222 16.03 -3.84 7.41
N SER A 223 16.92 -3.30 6.57
CA SER A 223 16.53 -2.56 5.37
C SER A 223 15.73 -3.46 4.41
N GLU A 224 16.19 -4.67 4.16
CA GLU A 224 15.49 -5.66 3.33
C GLU A 224 14.10 -6.01 3.90
N LEU A 225 14.03 -6.28 5.21
CA LEU A 225 12.80 -6.65 5.90
C LEU A 225 11.80 -5.49 6.03
N LEU A 226 12.24 -4.24 5.91
CA LEU A 226 11.36 -3.07 5.87
C LEU A 226 10.78 -2.81 4.47
N MET A 227 11.51 -3.16 3.41
CA MET A 227 11.03 -3.03 2.03
C MET A 227 9.92 -4.05 1.70
N SER A 228 9.93 -5.21 2.35
CA SER A 228 8.88 -6.24 2.26
C SER A 228 8.54 -6.67 3.70
N PRO A 229 7.59 -6.03 4.39
CA PRO A 229 6.22 -5.71 3.95
C PRO A 229 5.87 -4.21 4.02
N ALA A 230 6.53 -3.37 3.22
CA ALA A 230 6.43 -1.90 3.33
C ALA A 230 4.98 -1.36 3.36
N HIS A 231 4.08 -1.93 2.56
CA HIS A 231 2.71 -1.45 2.45
C HIS A 231 1.92 -1.57 3.76
N ALA A 232 2.11 -2.63 4.54
CA ALA A 232 1.41 -2.84 5.79
C ALA A 232 1.85 -1.79 6.82
N ARG A 233 3.17 -1.60 6.95
CA ARG A 233 3.76 -0.56 7.81
C ARG A 233 3.27 0.83 7.42
N LEU A 234 3.33 1.19 6.14
CA LEU A 234 2.89 2.50 5.66
C LEU A 234 1.39 2.72 5.88
N THR A 235 0.56 1.70 5.67
CA THR A 235 -0.88 1.77 5.95
C THR A 235 -1.13 2.04 7.43
N GLY A 236 -0.40 1.35 8.32
CA GLY A 236 -0.47 1.60 9.76
C GLY A 236 0.00 3.00 10.15
N ARG A 237 1.12 3.46 9.59
CA ARG A 237 1.65 4.81 9.80
C ARG A 237 0.64 5.88 9.38
N ARG A 238 0.06 5.79 8.19
CA ARG A 238 -0.96 6.74 7.71
C ARG A 238 -2.19 6.77 8.61
N ALA A 239 -2.64 5.61 9.11
CA ALA A 239 -3.76 5.53 10.04
C ALA A 239 -3.44 6.22 11.38
N ALA A 240 -2.22 6.02 11.91
CA ALA A 240 -1.78 6.69 13.12
C ALA A 240 -1.58 8.21 12.93
N GLU A 241 -1.04 8.64 11.79
CA GLU A 241 -0.92 10.07 11.43
C GLU A 241 -2.30 10.74 11.39
N GLN A 242 -3.29 10.09 10.79
CA GLN A 242 -4.66 10.60 10.76
C GLN A 242 -5.27 10.66 12.16
N ALA A 243 -5.14 9.60 12.95
CA ALA A 243 -5.63 9.57 14.32
C ALA A 243 -5.00 10.66 15.21
N LEU A 244 -3.73 11.00 14.97
CA LEU A 244 -3.07 12.10 15.67
C LEU A 244 -3.69 13.46 15.33
N LEU A 245 -4.01 13.69 14.04
CA LEU A 245 -4.70 14.91 13.59
C LEU A 245 -6.11 15.00 14.19
N ASP A 246 -6.79 13.86 14.34
CA ASP A 246 -8.12 13.76 14.95
C ASP A 246 -8.09 13.85 16.49
N GLY A 247 -6.90 13.99 17.10
CA GLY A 247 -6.72 14.12 18.54
C GLY A 247 -6.95 12.83 19.32
N LEU A 248 -6.89 11.66 18.66
CA LEU A 248 -7.09 10.36 19.28
C LEU A 248 -5.81 9.88 19.97
N GLU A 249 -5.98 9.28 21.15
CA GLU A 249 -4.88 8.64 21.88
C GLU A 249 -4.62 7.21 21.39
N HIS A 250 -5.70 6.51 20.99
CA HIS A 250 -5.67 5.13 20.52
C HIS A 250 -6.50 5.00 19.24
N VAL A 251 -6.07 4.14 18.32
CA VAL A 251 -6.75 3.89 17.04
C VAL A 251 -6.76 2.40 16.70
N ASP A 252 -7.83 1.91 16.09
CA ASP A 252 -7.85 0.57 15.49
C ASP A 252 -7.21 0.63 14.10
N ILE A 253 -6.14 -0.14 13.88
CA ILE A 253 -5.41 -0.15 12.62
C ILE A 253 -5.62 -1.48 11.91
N ASP A 254 -6.31 -1.43 10.76
CA ASP A 254 -6.54 -2.57 9.88
C ASP A 254 -5.53 -2.56 8.72
N MET A 255 -4.78 -3.66 8.57
CA MET A 255 -3.77 -3.88 7.54
C MET A 255 -4.00 -5.23 6.87
N ALA A 256 -4.25 -5.24 5.56
CA ALA A 256 -4.27 -6.48 4.80
C ALA A 256 -2.86 -6.84 4.33
N MET A 257 -2.48 -8.11 4.44
CA MET A 257 -1.17 -8.59 4.02
C MET A 257 -1.20 -10.06 3.60
N PRO A 258 -0.27 -10.49 2.73
CA PRO A 258 0.02 -11.90 2.51
C PRO A 258 0.39 -12.60 3.82
N ARG A 259 -0.10 -13.82 4.01
CA ARG A 259 0.08 -14.59 5.25
C ARG A 259 1.53 -14.92 5.53
N GLU A 260 2.37 -15.11 4.50
CA GLU A 260 3.80 -15.38 4.70
C GLU A 260 4.56 -14.21 5.34
N PHE A 261 3.99 -13.00 5.38
CA PHE A 261 4.62 -11.83 6.00
C PHE A 261 4.73 -11.98 7.52
N SER A 262 3.99 -12.90 8.16
CA SER A 262 4.19 -13.23 9.58
C SER A 262 5.62 -13.68 9.88
N VAL A 263 6.27 -14.38 8.93
CA VAL A 263 7.67 -14.81 9.05
C VAL A 263 8.61 -13.61 9.00
N LEU A 264 8.36 -12.67 8.08
CA LEU A 264 9.18 -11.47 7.91
C LEU A 264 9.08 -10.54 9.13
N ILE A 265 7.89 -10.41 9.71
CA ILE A 265 7.67 -9.58 10.91
C ILE A 265 8.42 -10.15 12.12
N ARG A 266 8.41 -11.48 12.32
CA ARG A 266 9.24 -12.11 13.36
C ARG A 266 10.73 -11.87 13.14
N ARG A 267 11.21 -11.98 11.89
CA ARG A 267 12.60 -11.70 11.53
C ARG A 267 12.96 -10.24 11.81
N LEU A 268 12.09 -9.30 11.45
CA LEU A 268 12.31 -7.87 11.67
C LEU A 268 12.39 -7.57 13.17
N HIS A 269 11.46 -8.10 13.97
CA HIS A 269 11.50 -7.96 15.42
C HIS A 269 12.82 -8.46 16.01
N ALA A 270 13.28 -9.64 15.59
CA ALA A 270 14.57 -10.19 16.05
C ALA A 270 15.79 -9.38 15.58
N ALA A 271 15.77 -8.85 14.34
CA ALA A 271 16.84 -8.03 13.81
C ALA A 271 16.96 -6.69 14.54
N VAL A 272 15.83 -6.04 14.84
CA VAL A 272 15.79 -4.80 15.64
C VAL A 272 16.26 -5.06 17.07
N ALA A 273 15.89 -6.19 17.69
CA ALA A 273 16.39 -6.56 19.01
C ALA A 273 17.91 -6.77 19.02
N ARG A 274 18.49 -7.33 17.94
CA ARG A 274 19.96 -7.40 17.79
C ARG A 274 20.58 -6.01 17.64
N ALA A 275 19.93 -5.10 16.91
CA ALA A 275 20.41 -3.73 16.78
C ALA A 275 20.40 -2.98 18.14
N ASP A 276 19.35 -3.15 18.94
CA ASP A 276 19.27 -2.58 20.30
C ASP A 276 20.47 -3.02 21.18
N VAL A 277 20.88 -4.29 21.09
CA VAL A 277 22.05 -4.81 21.83
C VAL A 277 23.37 -4.18 21.35
N LEU A 278 23.48 -3.83 20.07
CA LEU A 278 24.66 -3.12 19.54
C LEU A 278 24.69 -1.67 20.05
N CYS A 279 23.53 -1.00 20.12
CA CYS A 279 23.43 0.34 20.72
C CYS A 279 23.80 0.34 22.20
N GLU A 280 23.34 -0.65 22.98
CA GLU A 280 23.67 -0.80 24.41
C GLU A 280 25.17 -1.04 24.68
N ARG A 281 25.94 -1.43 23.66
CA ARG A 281 27.38 -1.67 23.73
C ARG A 281 28.23 -0.50 23.21
N ASP A 282 27.61 0.65 22.96
CA ASP A 282 28.24 1.83 22.34
C ASP A 282 28.84 1.55 20.94
N GLU A 283 28.36 0.50 20.25
CA GLU A 283 28.80 0.16 18.88
C GLU A 283 28.02 0.94 17.81
N LEU A 284 26.95 1.64 18.19
CA LEU A 284 26.11 2.51 17.37
C LEU A 284 25.92 3.85 18.09
N LEU A 285 25.76 4.93 17.31
CA LEU A 285 25.48 6.28 17.84
C LEU A 285 24.00 6.43 18.25
N SER A 286 23.16 5.49 17.83
CA SER A 286 21.73 5.46 18.09
C SER A 286 21.42 5.23 19.56
N LEU A 287 20.31 5.81 20.01
CA LEU A 287 19.73 5.45 21.29
C LEU A 287 19.05 4.08 21.16
N ALA A 288 19.45 3.14 22.02
CA ALA A 288 18.73 1.88 22.17
C ALA A 288 17.25 2.15 22.43
N SER A 289 16.37 1.32 21.87
CA SER A 289 14.92 1.49 22.06
C SER A 289 14.55 1.48 23.53
N ASP A 290 13.69 2.41 23.93
CA ASP A 290 13.13 2.41 25.28
C ASP A 290 12.23 1.20 25.54
N SER A 291 11.90 0.95 26.82
CA SER A 291 11.07 -0.19 27.22
C SER A 291 9.66 -0.14 26.63
N GLU A 292 9.11 1.06 26.38
CA GLU A 292 7.78 1.23 25.80
C GLU A 292 7.76 0.79 24.32
N LEU A 293 8.77 1.18 23.54
CA LEU A 293 8.93 0.77 22.13
C LEU A 293 9.17 -0.73 21.99
N ARG A 294 9.98 -1.31 22.88
CA ARG A 294 10.19 -2.77 22.92
C ARG A 294 8.87 -3.51 23.19
N ALA A 295 8.10 -3.05 24.18
CA ALA A 295 6.78 -3.60 24.49
C ALA A 295 5.80 -3.47 23.31
N LEU A 296 5.78 -2.30 22.65
CA LEU A 296 4.93 -2.08 21.48
C LEU A 296 5.26 -3.04 20.35
N ARG A 297 6.55 -3.18 20.00
CA ARG A 297 6.98 -4.10 18.92
C ARG A 297 6.65 -5.54 19.25
N GLU A 298 6.80 -5.94 20.50
CA GLU A 298 6.45 -7.27 20.95
C GLU A 298 4.94 -7.53 20.79
N TRP A 299 4.09 -6.62 21.27
CA TRP A 299 2.64 -6.71 21.08
C TRP A 299 2.27 -6.76 19.60
N MET A 300 2.76 -5.84 18.77
CA MET A 300 2.47 -5.82 17.33
C MET A 300 2.86 -7.14 16.64
N THR A 301 4.03 -7.68 17.00
CA THR A 301 4.51 -8.96 16.46
C THR A 301 3.61 -10.12 16.88
N GLN A 302 3.21 -10.17 18.15
CA GLN A 302 2.30 -11.19 18.66
C GLN A 302 0.91 -11.10 18.01
N GLU A 303 0.35 -9.90 17.87
CA GLU A 303 -0.95 -9.67 17.25
C GLU A 303 -0.95 -10.12 15.78
N VAL A 304 0.06 -9.71 15.00
CA VAL A 304 0.14 -10.13 13.59
C VAL A 304 0.25 -11.65 13.50
N VAL A 305 1.15 -12.27 14.27
CA VAL A 305 1.37 -13.72 14.21
C VAL A 305 0.12 -14.49 14.64
N ALA A 306 -0.51 -14.12 15.75
CA ALA A 306 -1.69 -14.80 16.27
C ALA A 306 -2.88 -14.71 15.32
N GLN A 307 -3.13 -13.53 14.75
CA GLN A 307 -4.23 -13.33 13.81
C GLN A 307 -3.98 -14.04 12.47
N VAL A 308 -2.76 -13.96 11.93
CA VAL A 308 -2.42 -14.56 10.64
C VAL A 308 -2.36 -16.09 10.71
N GLU A 309 -1.77 -16.66 11.76
CA GLU A 309 -1.49 -18.11 11.82
C GLU A 309 -2.59 -18.89 12.55
N GLN A 310 -3.27 -18.27 13.52
CA GLN A 310 -4.23 -18.95 14.39
C GLN A 310 -5.66 -18.42 14.21
N GLY A 311 -5.85 -17.30 13.48
CA GLY A 311 -7.16 -16.65 13.37
C GLY A 311 -7.66 -16.12 14.72
N ALA A 312 -6.74 -15.84 15.66
CA ALA A 312 -7.09 -15.34 16.97
C ALA A 312 -7.81 -13.98 16.87
N PRO A 313 -8.74 -13.65 17.78
CA PRO A 313 -9.30 -12.31 17.87
C PRO A 313 -8.19 -11.32 18.31
N PRO A 314 -8.26 -10.05 17.87
CA PRO A 314 -7.27 -9.04 18.25
C PRO A 314 -7.34 -8.73 19.75
N VAL A 315 -6.18 -8.58 20.40
CA VAL A 315 -6.08 -8.13 21.80
C VAL A 315 -5.74 -6.64 21.82
N PRO A 316 -6.61 -5.78 22.41
CA PRO A 316 -6.32 -4.36 22.55
C PRO A 316 -5.02 -4.09 23.31
N TRP A 317 -4.24 -3.10 22.87
CA TRP A 317 -2.99 -2.73 23.53
C TRP A 317 -3.11 -2.55 25.07
N PRO A 318 -4.11 -1.83 25.60
CA PRO A 318 -4.25 -1.67 27.06
C PRO A 318 -4.44 -2.99 27.80
N ASP A 319 -5.19 -3.94 27.21
CA ASP A 319 -5.48 -5.24 27.81
C ASP A 319 -4.23 -6.13 27.79
N TRP A 320 -3.47 -6.07 26.69
CA TRP A 320 -2.19 -6.76 26.57
C TRP A 320 -1.19 -6.28 27.62
N VAL A 321 -1.06 -4.96 27.80
CA VAL A 321 -0.17 -4.38 28.83
C VAL A 321 -0.59 -4.83 30.23
N ALA A 322 -1.88 -4.80 30.54
CA ALA A 322 -2.41 -5.25 31.83
C ALA A 322 -2.10 -6.73 32.11
N SER A 323 -2.19 -7.60 31.10
CA SER A 323 -1.91 -9.03 31.24
C SER A 323 -0.46 -9.32 31.67
N ARG A 324 0.49 -8.48 31.23
CA ARG A 324 1.92 -8.61 31.58
C ARG A 324 2.26 -8.01 32.94
N ALA A 325 1.57 -6.95 33.34
CA ALA A 325 1.74 -6.37 34.67
C ALA A 325 1.29 -7.35 35.78
N GLY A 326 0.31 -8.22 35.50
CA GLY A 326 -0.17 -9.24 36.43
C GLY A 326 0.65 -10.54 36.47
N THR A 327 1.71 -10.67 35.67
CA THR A 327 2.60 -11.85 35.64
C THR A 327 3.95 -11.63 36.35
N CYS A 328 4.16 -10.45 36.96
CA CYS A 328 5.32 -10.14 37.80
C CYS A 328 5.02 -10.23 39.29
#